data_AF-A0A8T5M4W3-F1
#
_entry.id   AF-A0A8T5M4W3-F1
#
_cell.length_a   1.000
_cell.length_b   1.000
_cell.length_c   1.000
_cell.angle_alpha   90.00
_cell.angle_beta   90.00
_cell.angle_gamma   90.00
#
_symmetry.space_group_name_H-M   'P 1'
#
loop_
_entity.id
_entity.type
_entity.pdbx_description
1 polymer ?
#
loop_
_entity_poly.entity_id
_entity_poly.type
_entity_poly.pdbx_seq_one_letter_code
_entity_poly.pdbx_strand_id
1 'polypeptide(L)'
;MDWELYAWLKRGNRRKEVLKLLVNSQSPMTANEIKAKLKVALSQASFTIKELSEKKLIECLNPNDKIGRLYKITKDGKEILNEI
;
A
#
# COMPACT_ATOMS: atom_id res chain seq x y z
N MET A 1 3.94 -5.10 -19.30
CA MET A 1 4.38 -4.18 -18.24
C MET A 1 3.66 -2.85 -18.44
N ASP A 2 2.93 -2.36 -17.44
CA ASP A 2 2.35 -1.01 -17.46
C ASP A 2 3.43 0.01 -17.06
N TRP A 3 4.01 0.68 -18.06
CA TRP A 3 5.09 1.64 -17.86
C TRP A 3 4.65 2.92 -17.16
N GLU A 4 3.37 3.29 -17.27
CA GLU A 4 2.82 4.46 -16.59
C GLU A 4 2.74 4.18 -15.09
N LEU A 5 2.20 3.01 -14.72
CA LEU A 5 2.13 2.55 -13.34
C LEU A 5 3.53 2.38 -12.73
N TYR A 6 4.47 1.84 -13.51
CA TYR A 6 5.87 1.71 -13.11
C TYR A 6 6.49 3.08 -12.79
N ALA A 7 6.43 4.02 -13.73
CA ALA A 7 7.01 5.34 -13.57
C ALA A 7 6.34 6.12 -12.43
N TRP A 8 5.02 5.97 -12.28
CA TRP A 8 4.25 6.52 -11.17
C TRP A 8 4.82 5.99 -9.86
N LEU A 9 4.88 4.67 -9.65
CA LEU A 9 5.36 4.06 -8.40
C LEU A 9 6.83 4.40 -8.12
N LYS A 10 7.68 4.38 -9.15
CA LYS A 10 9.12 4.68 -9.03
C LYS A 10 9.40 6.06 -8.45
N ARG A 11 8.64 7.09 -8.87
CA ARG A 11 8.74 8.46 -8.35
C ARG A 11 8.19 8.62 -6.92
N GLY A 12 7.41 7.66 -6.42
CA GLY A 12 6.72 7.76 -5.14
C GLY A 12 7.42 7.07 -3.99
N ASN A 13 8.28 7.78 -3.26
CA ASN A 13 9.03 7.15 -2.17
C ASN A 13 8.11 6.51 -1.12
N ARG A 14 7.08 7.23 -0.66
CA ARG A 14 6.14 6.73 0.35
C ARG A 14 5.29 5.55 -0.14
N ARG A 15 4.93 5.54 -1.42
CA ARG A 15 4.17 4.46 -2.06
C ARG A 15 4.97 3.15 -2.06
N LYS A 16 6.26 3.25 -2.41
CA LYS A 16 7.20 2.13 -2.32
C LYS A 16 7.36 1.63 -0.89
N GLU A 17 7.54 2.52 0.08
CA GLU A 17 7.70 2.14 1.48
C GLU A 17 6.43 1.45 2.04
N VAL A 18 5.23 1.89 1.69
CA VAL A 18 3.98 1.20 2.06
C VAL A 18 3.92 -0.20 1.43
N LEU A 19 4.25 -0.36 0.14
CA LEU A 19 4.25 -1.67 -0.49
C LEU A 19 5.30 -2.61 0.11
N LYS A 20 6.54 -2.14 0.33
CA LYS A 20 7.59 -2.91 1.02
C LYS A 20 7.13 -3.36 2.41
N LEU A 21 6.48 -2.45 3.15
CA LEU A 21 5.96 -2.76 4.47
C LEU A 21 4.92 -3.87 4.43
N LEU A 22 4.00 -3.83 3.46
CA LEU A 22 2.95 -4.84 3.28
C LEU A 22 3.50 -6.17 2.74
N VAL A 23 4.53 -6.15 1.88
CA VAL A 23 5.24 -7.37 1.43
C VAL A 23 5.90 -8.08 2.58
N ASN A 24 6.60 -7.34 3.44
CA ASN A 24 7.37 -7.90 4.55
C ASN A 24 6.51 -8.24 5.78
N SER A 25 5.22 -7.89 5.77
CA SER A 25 4.31 -8.21 6.87
C SER A 25 3.73 -9.61 6.69
N GLN A 26 3.81 -10.44 7.74
CA GLN A 26 3.16 -11.76 7.76
C GLN A 26 1.63 -11.66 7.79
N SER A 27 1.11 -10.57 8.36
CA SER A 27 -0.32 -10.34 8.54
C SER A 27 -0.78 -9.05 7.84
N PRO A 28 -2.06 -8.95 7.45
CA PRO A 28 -2.65 -7.70 6.97
C PRO A 28 -2.46 -6.57 7.98
N MET A 29 -2.35 -5.34 7.49
CA MET A 29 -2.10 -4.18 8.33
C MET A 29 -3.21 -3.14 8.21
N THR A 30 -3.49 -2.45 9.31
CA THR A 30 -4.36 -1.29 9.35
C THR A 30 -3.64 -0.01 8.95
N ALA A 31 -4.40 1.01 8.56
CA ALA A 31 -3.85 2.35 8.32
C ALA A 31 -3.11 2.92 9.55
N ASN A 32 -3.56 2.57 10.76
CA ASN A 32 -2.91 2.98 12.01
C ASN A 32 -1.56 2.28 12.24
N GLU A 33 -1.43 1.01 11.90
CA GLU A 33 -0.14 0.32 12.02
C GLU A 33 0.84 0.78 10.93
N ILE A 34 0.33 1.01 9.71
CA ILE A 34 1.12 1.56 8.59
C ILE A 34 1.66 2.94 8.98
N LYS A 35 0.82 3.86 9.48
CA LYS A 35 1.27 5.20 9.89
C LYS A 35 2.37 5.13 10.97
N ALA A 36 2.22 4.19 11.92
CA ALA A 36 3.14 4.04 13.05
C ALA A 36 4.50 3.55 12.57
N LYS A 37 4.53 2.55 11.70
CA LYS A 37 5.79 2.02 11.13
C LYS A 37 6.49 3.01 10.21
N LEU A 38 5.74 3.75 9.39
CA LEU A 38 6.29 4.79 8.50
C LEU A 38 6.57 6.13 9.21
N LYS A 39 6.16 6.29 10.47
CA LYS A 39 6.26 7.55 11.24
C LYS A 39 5.67 8.75 10.49
N VAL A 40 4.47 8.57 9.93
CA VAL A 40 3.73 9.61 9.20
C VAL A 40 2.37 9.89 9.84
N ALA A 41 1.76 11.02 9.47
CA ALA A 41 0.38 11.31 9.85
C ALA A 41 -0.61 10.28 9.25
N LEU A 42 -1.70 10.01 9.97
CA LEU A 42 -2.75 9.09 9.51
C LEU A 42 -3.34 9.52 8.15
N SER A 43 -3.47 10.82 7.91
CA SER A 43 -3.95 11.37 6.63
C SER A 43 -3.03 11.00 5.46
N GLN A 44 -1.71 11.09 5.66
CA GLN A 44 -0.71 10.74 4.65
C GLN A 44 -0.70 9.23 4.37
N ALA A 45 -0.80 8.41 5.41
CA ALA A 45 -0.93 6.96 5.26
C ALA A 45 -2.23 6.59 4.53
N SER A 46 -3.36 7.16 4.94
CA SER A 46 -4.68 6.88 4.35
C SER A 46 -4.75 7.30 2.88
N PHE A 47 -4.17 8.46 2.54
CA PHE A 47 -4.06 8.92 1.15
C PHE A 47 -3.25 7.93 0.31
N THR A 48 -2.07 7.52 0.80
CA THR A 48 -1.20 6.57 0.09
C THR A 48 -1.88 5.20 -0.09
N ILE A 49 -2.57 4.70 0.94
CA ILE A 49 -3.34 3.46 0.88
C ILE A 49 -4.45 3.56 -0.18
N LYS A 50 -5.19 4.67 -0.20
CA LYS A 50 -6.23 4.91 -1.19
C LYS A 50 -5.67 4.89 -2.61
N GLU A 51 -4.58 5.62 -2.88
CA GLU A 51 -3.92 5.65 -4.20
C GLU A 51 -3.49 4.25 -4.66
N LEU A 52 -2.88 3.47 -3.76
CA LEU A 52 -2.41 2.12 -4.06
C LEU A 52 -3.59 1.15 -4.32
N SER A 53 -4.70 1.32 -3.58
CA SER A 53 -5.90 0.51 -3.73
C SER A 53 -6.64 0.81 -5.03
N GLU A 54 -6.75 2.09 -5.43
CA GLU A 54 -7.32 2.51 -6.71
C GLU A 54 -6.53 1.93 -7.90
N LYS A 55 -5.22 1.78 -7.74
CA LYS A 55 -4.33 1.13 -8.73
C LYS A 55 -4.21 -0.38 -8.55
N LYS A 56 -5.02 -1.01 -7.69
CA LYS A 56 -5.08 -2.46 -7.45
C LYS A 56 -3.75 -3.09 -6.99
N LEU A 57 -2.84 -2.28 -6.44
CA LEU A 57 -1.57 -2.76 -5.88
C LEU A 57 -1.74 -3.31 -4.46
N ILE A 58 -2.80 -2.90 -3.76
CA ILE A 58 -3.22 -3.41 -2.47
C ILE A 58 -4.73 -3.65 -2.47
N GLU A 59 -5.20 -4.51 -1.58
CA GLU A 59 -6.61 -4.80 -1.38
C GLU A 59 -7.02 -4.62 0.09
N CYS A 60 -8.29 -4.26 0.30
CA CYS A 60 -8.91 -4.20 1.62
C CYS A 60 -9.66 -5.51 1.87
N LEU A 61 -9.33 -6.23 2.93
CA LEU A 61 -9.93 -7.54 3.23
C LEU A 61 -11.30 -7.44 3.90
N ASN A 62 -11.59 -6.32 4.56
CA ASN A 62 -12.84 -6.04 5.27
C ASN A 62 -13.43 -4.67 4.83
N PRO A 63 -13.91 -4.56 3.58
CA PRO A 63 -14.38 -3.28 3.04
C PRO A 63 -15.62 -2.72 3.76
N ASN A 64 -16.44 -3.59 4.35
CA ASN A 64 -17.66 -3.22 5.06
C ASN A 64 -17.39 -2.55 6.41
N ASP A 65 -16.20 -2.74 6.97
CA ASP A 65 -15.84 -2.13 8.24
C ASP A 65 -15.52 -0.65 8.06
N LYS A 66 -16.08 0.18 8.94
CA LYS A 66 -15.81 1.63 8.97
C LYS A 66 -14.47 1.95 9.65
N ILE A 67 -14.05 1.11 10.59
CA ILE A 67 -12.85 1.29 11.42
C ILE A 67 -12.07 -0.04 11.41
N GLY A 68 -10.74 0.02 11.43
CA GLY A 68 -9.92 -1.20 11.49
C GLY A 68 -9.80 -1.94 10.16
N ARG A 69 -9.93 -1.23 9.04
CA ARG A 69 -9.71 -1.82 7.70
C ARG A 69 -8.30 -2.40 7.59
N LEU A 70 -8.23 -3.63 7.10
CA LEU A 70 -7.06 -4.47 6.93
C LEU A 70 -6.65 -4.48 5.46
N TYR A 71 -5.40 -4.10 5.21
CA TYR A 71 -4.82 -4.01 3.89
C TYR A 71 -3.74 -5.06 3.69
N LYS A 72 -3.72 -5.64 2.49
CA LYS A 72 -2.71 -6.60 2.04
C LYS A 72 -2.24 -6.24 0.64
N ILE A 73 -0.99 -6.56 0.33
CA ILE A 73 -0.47 -6.39 -1.03
C ILE A 73 -1.01 -7.47 -1.98
N THR A 74 -1.39 -7.07 -3.19
CA THR A 74 -1.85 -7.99 -4.25
C THR A 74 -0.66 -8.65 -4.97
N LYS A 75 -0.94 -9.61 -5.87
CA LYS A 75 0.08 -10.21 -6.73
C LYS A 75 0.75 -9.16 -7.62
N ASP A 76 -0.06 -8.34 -8.28
CA ASP A 76 0.41 -7.24 -9.15
C ASP A 76 1.28 -6.24 -8.39
N GLY A 77 0.89 -5.91 -7.15
CA GLY A 77 1.67 -5.07 -6.24
C GLY A 77 3.07 -5.63 -5.95
N LYS A 78 3.17 -6.95 -5.77
CA LYS A 78 4.46 -7.62 -5.55
C LYS A 78 5.31 -7.63 -6.82
N GLU A 79 4.71 -7.96 -7.95
CA GLU A 79 5.40 -8.04 -9.24
C GLU A 79 6.01 -6.68 -9.61
N ILE A 80 5.23 -5.60 -9.57
CA ILE A 80 5.75 -4.27 -9.92
C ILE A 80 6.79 -3.75 -8.92
N LEU A 81 6.68 -4.11 -7.64
CA LEU A 81 7.66 -3.70 -6.64
C LEU A 81 9.02 -4.37 -6.87
N ASN A 82 9.04 -5.60 -7.37
CA ASN A 82 10.28 -6.32 -7.67
C ASN A 82 11.02 -5.76 -8.90
N GLU A 83 10.32 -5.05 -9.78
CA GLU A 83 10.90 -4.43 -10.99
C GLU A 83 11.53 -3.04 -10.72
N ILE A 84 11.34 -2.47 -9.52
CA ILE A 84 11.78 -1.11 -9.14
C ILE A 84 13.01 -1.14 -8.24
#